data_AF-K2RAQ2-F1
#
_entry.id   AF-K2RAQ2-F1
#
_cell.length_a   1.000
_cell.length_b   1.000
_cell.length_c   1.000
_cell.angle_alpha   90.00
_cell.angle_beta   90.00
_cell.angle_gamma   90.00
#
_symmetry.space_group_name_H-M   'P 1'
#
loop_
_entity.id
_entity.type
_entity.pdbx_description
1 polymer ?
#
loop_
_entity_poly.entity_id
_entity_poly.type
_entity_poly.pdbx_seq_one_letter_code
_entity_poly.pdbx_strand_id
1 'polypeptide(L)'
;MDPLVSLYYVAPASTFMIGIAASTLEFPNMTLADFRHIGFGTLLANAFVAFLLNVSVVFLIRRTSAVVMTLCGILKNILIVVASMVLFQDPVTVTQAVGFVISLSGLIYYRLGSANFIHVGGNMVKFWEELGEQRAIDVKVAVAALFVYVLAILVVGGYFFHSSQMVRA
;
A
#
# COMPACT_ATOMS: atom_id res chain seq x y z
N MET A 1 21.36 -18.20 14.30
CA MET A 1 20.36 -17.58 15.20
C MET A 1 19.02 -18.17 14.86
N ASP A 2 18.15 -18.50 15.80
CA ASP A 2 16.79 -19.00 15.54
C ASP A 2 15.78 -17.86 15.40
N PRO A 3 14.72 -17.96 14.55
CA PRO A 3 13.76 -16.88 14.28
C PRO A 3 13.16 -16.26 15.54
N LEU A 4 12.93 -17.10 16.53
CA LEU A 4 12.45 -16.71 17.84
C LEU A 4 13.44 -15.82 18.61
N VAL A 5 14.75 -16.07 18.44
CA VAL A 5 15.82 -15.28 19.08
C VAL A 5 15.96 -13.90 18.44
N SER A 6 15.86 -13.75 17.10
CA SER A 6 15.81 -12.39 16.52
C SER A 6 14.59 -11.63 16.98
N LEU A 7 13.43 -12.29 17.05
CA LEU A 7 12.21 -11.64 17.52
C LEU A 7 12.35 -11.19 18.97
N TYR A 8 12.97 -12.01 19.82
CA TYR A 8 13.25 -11.68 21.21
C TYR A 8 14.14 -10.43 21.36
N TYR A 9 15.06 -10.18 20.42
CA TYR A 9 15.86 -8.95 20.44
C TYR A 9 15.14 -7.73 19.83
N VAL A 10 14.28 -7.94 18.82
CA VAL A 10 13.59 -6.84 18.11
C VAL A 10 12.34 -6.37 18.85
N ALA A 11 11.58 -7.28 19.46
CA ALA A 11 10.34 -6.96 20.18
C ALA A 11 10.52 -5.92 21.30
N PRO A 12 11.44 -6.08 22.27
CA PRO A 12 11.60 -5.12 23.36
C PRO A 12 12.08 -3.75 22.86
N ALA A 13 12.95 -3.71 21.84
CA ALA A 13 13.40 -2.46 21.23
C ALA A 13 12.24 -1.71 20.53
N SER A 14 11.37 -2.46 19.82
CA SER A 14 10.19 -1.89 19.17
C SER A 14 9.15 -1.37 20.17
N THR A 15 8.89 -2.13 21.25
CA THR A 15 7.98 -1.69 22.33
C THR A 15 8.50 -0.43 23.00
N PHE A 16 9.81 -0.32 23.20
CA PHE A 16 10.40 0.87 23.79
C PHE A 16 10.26 2.10 22.87
N MET A 17 10.58 1.95 21.58
CA MET A 17 10.45 3.06 20.62
C MET A 17 9.00 3.49 20.40
N ILE A 18 8.09 2.53 20.19
CA ILE A 18 6.65 2.82 20.05
C ILE A 18 6.10 3.36 21.37
N GLY A 19 6.53 2.84 22.51
CA GLY A 19 6.11 3.31 23.83
C GLY A 19 6.49 4.77 24.09
N ILE A 20 7.66 5.22 23.63
CA ILE A 20 8.05 6.64 23.71
C ILE A 20 7.23 7.51 22.74
N ALA A 21 6.98 7.03 21.52
CA ALA A 21 6.18 7.78 20.55
C ALA A 21 4.71 7.89 21.01
N ALA A 22 4.13 6.78 21.47
CA ALA A 22 2.81 6.74 22.06
C ALA A 22 2.73 7.63 23.30
N SER A 23 3.79 7.67 24.11
CA SER A 23 3.75 8.47 25.34
C SER A 23 3.79 9.98 25.12
N THR A 24 4.41 10.42 24.02
CA THR A 24 4.51 11.83 23.67
C THR A 24 3.34 12.32 22.82
N LEU A 25 2.74 11.45 22.00
CA LEU A 25 1.69 11.82 21.04
C LEU A 25 0.27 11.40 21.47
N GLU A 26 0.11 10.24 22.11
CA GLU A 26 -1.21 9.65 22.41
C GLU A 26 -1.66 9.87 23.87
N PHE A 27 -0.76 9.79 24.86
CA PHE A 27 -1.12 10.09 26.27
C PHE A 27 -1.74 11.48 26.53
N PRO A 28 -1.40 12.57 25.82
CA PRO A 28 -2.06 13.86 26.09
C PRO A 28 -3.51 13.93 25.59
N ASN A 29 -3.97 13.02 24.72
CA ASN A 29 -5.29 13.07 24.09
C ASN A 29 -6.19 11.85 24.40
N MET A 30 -5.67 10.79 25.04
CA MET A 30 -6.46 9.58 25.32
C MET A 30 -7.25 9.66 26.63
N THR A 31 -8.56 9.46 26.54
CA THR A 31 -9.46 9.37 27.70
C THR A 31 -9.78 7.91 28.00
N LEU A 32 -9.93 7.52 29.28
CA LEU A 32 -10.25 6.15 29.71
C LEU A 32 -11.55 5.58 29.08
N ALA A 33 -12.40 6.44 28.54
CA ALA A 33 -13.64 6.10 27.84
C ALA A 33 -13.40 5.43 26.46
N ASP A 34 -12.37 5.84 25.71
CA ASP A 34 -12.06 5.28 24.39
C ASP A 34 -11.63 3.81 24.48
N PHE A 35 -10.91 3.47 25.54
CA PHE A 35 -10.47 2.09 25.81
C PHE A 35 -11.65 1.14 26.04
N ARG A 36 -12.75 1.64 26.63
CA ARG A 36 -13.99 0.88 26.82
C ARG A 36 -14.77 0.70 25.52
N HIS A 37 -14.72 1.67 24.61
CA HIS A 37 -15.43 1.62 23.33
C HIS A 37 -14.78 0.67 22.32
N ILE A 38 -13.44 0.64 22.26
CA ILE A 38 -12.69 -0.23 21.33
C ILE A 38 -12.77 -1.71 21.76
N GLY A 39 -12.90 -1.95 23.06
CA GLY A 39 -13.02 -3.28 23.65
C GLY A 39 -11.68 -4.03 23.69
N PHE A 40 -11.43 -4.71 24.82
CA PHE A 40 -10.19 -5.46 25.05
C PHE A 40 -9.94 -6.54 23.99
N GLY A 41 -11.01 -7.17 23.48
CA GLY A 41 -10.92 -8.19 22.44
C GLY A 41 -10.35 -7.69 21.12
N THR A 42 -10.76 -6.50 20.67
CA THR A 42 -10.26 -5.88 19.42
C THR A 42 -8.79 -5.49 19.54
N LEU A 43 -8.40 -4.95 20.70
CA LEU A 43 -7.00 -4.61 21.00
C LEU A 43 -6.12 -5.86 21.01
N LEU A 44 -6.58 -6.94 21.66
CA LEU A 44 -5.85 -8.20 21.69
C LEU A 44 -5.73 -8.82 20.28
N ALA A 45 -6.81 -8.80 19.50
CA ALA A 45 -6.81 -9.29 18.13
C ALA A 45 -5.86 -8.48 17.23
N ASN A 46 -5.88 -7.15 17.34
CA ASN A 46 -4.94 -6.28 16.62
C ASN A 46 -3.49 -6.59 17.01
N ALA A 47 -3.22 -6.68 18.33
CA ALA A 47 -1.90 -7.02 18.85
C ALA A 47 -1.41 -8.38 18.35
N PHE A 48 -2.31 -9.37 18.27
CA PHE A 48 -2.00 -10.70 17.74
C PHE A 48 -1.65 -10.68 16.25
N VAL A 49 -2.43 -9.95 15.44
CA VAL A 49 -2.13 -9.76 14.00
C VAL A 49 -0.80 -9.03 13.81
N ALA A 50 -0.55 -7.98 14.59
CA ALA A 50 0.71 -7.24 14.57
C ALA A 50 1.90 -8.14 14.95
N PHE A 51 1.74 -9.00 15.97
CA PHE A 51 2.74 -9.98 16.36
C PHE A 51 3.03 -10.98 15.23
N LEU A 52 2.00 -11.56 14.61
CA LEU A 52 2.14 -12.49 13.49
C LEU A 52 2.82 -11.85 12.28
N LEU A 53 2.52 -10.57 11.99
CA LEU A 53 3.20 -9.81 10.95
C LEU A 53 4.70 -9.66 11.26
N ASN A 54 5.06 -9.30 12.49
CA ASN A 54 6.46 -9.18 12.90
C ASN A 54 7.20 -10.52 12.84
N VAL A 55 6.57 -11.62 13.27
CA VAL A 55 7.11 -12.98 13.12
C VAL A 55 7.33 -13.32 11.64
N SER A 56 6.34 -13.04 10.79
CA SER A 56 6.39 -13.32 9.36
C SER A 56 7.52 -12.56 8.67
N VAL A 57 7.71 -11.28 9.00
CA VAL A 57 8.80 -10.44 8.46
C VAL A 57 10.15 -10.98 8.90
N VAL A 58 10.34 -11.27 10.19
CA VAL A 58 11.61 -11.84 10.70
C VAL A 58 11.91 -13.20 10.07
N PHE A 59 10.90 -14.06 9.90
CA PHE A 59 11.04 -15.34 9.22
C PHE A 59 11.44 -15.15 7.74
N LEU A 60 10.82 -14.20 7.06
CA LEU A 60 11.13 -13.86 5.67
C LEU A 60 12.57 -13.38 5.53
N ILE A 61 13.04 -12.49 6.40
CA ILE A 61 14.42 -11.98 6.42
C ILE A 61 15.43 -13.11 6.62
N ARG A 62 15.06 -14.16 7.35
CA ARG A 62 15.96 -15.29 7.63
C ARG A 62 16.07 -16.26 6.47
N ARG A 63 15.03 -16.32 5.64
CA ARG A 63 14.99 -17.17 4.44
C ARG A 63 15.29 -16.39 3.15
N THR A 64 15.39 -15.06 3.20
CA THR A 64 15.56 -14.18 2.04
C THR A 64 16.59 -13.08 2.28
N SER A 65 17.00 -12.37 1.24
CA SER A 65 17.93 -11.24 1.35
C SER A 65 17.23 -9.98 1.88
N ALA A 66 18.01 -9.07 2.49
CA ALA A 66 17.55 -7.74 2.91
C ALA A 66 16.79 -6.99 1.79
N VAL A 67 17.14 -7.25 0.53
CA VAL A 67 16.44 -6.62 -0.59
C VAL A 67 15.03 -7.18 -0.80
N VAL A 68 14.79 -8.47 -0.58
CA VAL A 68 13.43 -9.03 -0.70
C VAL A 68 12.50 -8.40 0.35
N MET A 69 13.03 -8.11 1.54
CA MET A 69 12.30 -7.41 2.59
C MET A 69 11.87 -5.99 2.15
N THR A 70 12.74 -5.23 1.47
CA THR A 70 12.41 -3.90 0.97
C THR A 70 11.41 -3.96 -0.19
N LEU A 71 11.52 -4.93 -1.09
CA LEU A 71 10.54 -5.13 -2.16
C LEU A 71 9.16 -5.52 -1.60
N CYS A 72 9.10 -6.41 -0.61
CA CYS A 72 7.86 -6.77 0.07
C CYS A 72 7.22 -5.57 0.77
N GLY A 73 8.02 -4.66 1.34
CA GLY A 73 7.53 -3.40 1.91
C GLY A 73 6.85 -2.51 0.87
N ILE A 74 7.47 -2.34 -0.30
CA ILE A 74 6.91 -1.56 -1.42
C ILE A 74 5.61 -2.19 -1.92
N LEU A 75 5.58 -3.51 -2.13
CA LEU A 75 4.39 -4.25 -2.55
C LEU A 75 3.26 -4.15 -1.52
N LYS A 76 3.55 -4.28 -0.23
CA LYS A 76 2.57 -4.10 0.86
C LYS A 76 1.93 -2.71 0.77
N ASN A 77 2.72 -1.67 0.57
CA ASN A 77 2.22 -0.30 0.49
C ASN A 77 1.29 -0.11 -0.71
N ILE A 78 1.67 -0.63 -1.89
CA ILE A 78 0.82 -0.60 -3.10
C ILE A 78 -0.49 -1.34 -2.84
N LEU A 79 -0.42 -2.54 -2.27
CA LEU A 79 -1.61 -3.36 -2.00
C LEU A 79 -2.58 -2.65 -1.04
N ILE A 80 -2.05 -2.01 0.00
CA ILE A 80 -2.86 -1.24 0.96
C ILE A 80 -3.54 -0.06 0.26
N VAL A 81 -2.84 0.67 -0.61
CA VAL A 81 -3.47 1.79 -1.34
C VAL A 81 -4.53 1.32 -2.31
N VAL A 82 -4.28 0.25 -3.07
CA VAL A 82 -5.29 -0.31 -3.98
C VAL A 82 -6.50 -0.81 -3.18
N ALA A 83 -6.27 -1.51 -2.06
CA ALA A 83 -7.36 -1.93 -1.17
C ALA A 83 -8.13 -0.73 -0.61
N SER A 84 -7.44 0.38 -0.28
CA SER A 84 -8.08 1.62 0.17
C SER A 84 -8.97 2.23 -0.91
N MET A 85 -8.49 2.29 -2.16
CA MET A 85 -9.28 2.78 -3.29
C MET A 85 -10.55 1.93 -3.48
N VAL A 86 -10.41 0.60 -3.46
CA VAL A 86 -11.53 -0.32 -3.70
C VAL A 86 -12.54 -0.29 -2.56
N LEU A 87 -12.08 -0.27 -1.30
CA LEU A 87 -12.94 -0.44 -0.13
C LEU A 87 -13.50 0.88 0.41
N PHE A 88 -12.75 1.97 0.38
CA PHE A 88 -13.13 3.26 0.98
C PHE A 88 -13.43 4.36 -0.06
N GLN A 89 -13.15 4.12 -1.35
CA GLN A 89 -13.33 5.12 -2.42
C GLN A 89 -12.61 6.45 -2.14
N ASP A 90 -11.54 6.41 -1.33
CA ASP A 90 -10.75 7.60 -1.00
C ASP A 90 -9.99 8.08 -2.25
N PRO A 91 -10.14 9.36 -2.65
CA PRO A 91 -9.50 9.88 -3.85
C PRO A 91 -7.98 9.95 -3.63
N VAL A 92 -7.24 9.23 -4.47
CA VAL A 92 -5.77 9.24 -4.43
C VAL A 92 -5.23 10.49 -5.10
N THR A 93 -4.30 11.15 -4.40
CA THR A 93 -3.66 12.36 -4.91
C THR A 93 -2.77 12.05 -6.11
N VAL A 94 -2.67 12.99 -7.05
CA VAL A 94 -1.79 12.85 -8.22
C VAL A 94 -0.34 12.58 -7.80
N THR A 95 0.11 13.19 -6.70
CA THR A 95 1.45 12.98 -6.12
C THR A 95 1.67 11.53 -5.67
N GLN A 96 0.67 10.90 -5.04
CA GLN A 96 0.74 9.49 -4.66
C GLN A 96 0.78 8.59 -5.90
N ALA A 97 -0.04 8.88 -6.91
CA ALA A 97 -0.04 8.13 -8.16
C ALA A 97 1.34 8.17 -8.86
N VAL A 98 1.96 9.35 -8.94
CA VAL A 98 3.32 9.52 -9.49
C VAL A 98 4.35 8.75 -8.65
N GLY A 99 4.28 8.84 -7.31
CA GLY A 99 5.17 8.08 -6.43
C GLY A 99 5.05 6.56 -6.60
N PHE A 100 3.84 6.05 -6.86
CA PHE A 100 3.62 4.64 -7.14
C PHE A 100 4.20 4.20 -8.49
N VAL A 101 4.04 4.99 -9.55
CA VAL A 101 4.63 4.69 -10.86
C VAL A 101 6.16 4.60 -10.79
N ILE A 102 6.80 5.53 -10.07
CA ILE A 102 8.25 5.52 -9.86
C ILE A 102 8.68 4.28 -9.07
N SER A 103 7.97 3.97 -7.97
CA SER A 103 8.26 2.80 -7.13
C SER A 103 8.10 1.47 -7.89
N LEU A 104 7.06 1.37 -8.73
CA LEU A 104 6.81 0.18 -9.55
C LEU A 104 7.89 0.00 -10.62
N SER A 105 8.32 1.11 -11.25
CA SER A 105 9.39 1.10 -12.25
C SER A 105 10.72 0.64 -11.65
N GLY A 106 11.07 1.15 -10.46
CA GLY A 106 12.26 0.71 -9.71
C GLY A 106 12.20 -0.77 -9.32
N LEU A 107 11.02 -1.28 -8.93
CA LEU A 107 10.80 -2.69 -8.61
C LEU A 107 10.99 -3.60 -9.84
N ILE A 108 10.45 -3.23 -11.00
CA ILE A 108 10.60 -3.98 -12.24
C ILE A 108 12.06 -3.99 -12.67
N TYR A 109 12.74 -2.85 -12.62
CA TYR A 109 14.18 -2.75 -12.92
C TYR A 109 15.01 -3.67 -12.02
N TYR A 110 14.73 -3.67 -10.71
CA TYR A 110 15.43 -4.52 -9.75
C TYR A 110 15.17 -6.02 -9.98
N ARG A 111 13.94 -6.42 -10.32
CA ARG A 111 13.59 -7.83 -10.53
C ARG A 111 14.11 -8.41 -11.84
N LEU A 112 14.14 -7.62 -12.92
CA LEU A 112 14.50 -8.10 -14.25
C LEU A 112 15.98 -7.93 -14.60
N GLY A 113 16.68 -7.02 -13.90
CA GLY A 113 18.01 -6.59 -14.26
C GLY A 113 18.03 -5.72 -15.52
N SER A 114 19.08 -4.91 -15.67
CA SER A 114 19.23 -3.97 -16.80
C SER A 114 19.11 -4.63 -18.18
N ALA A 115 19.51 -5.89 -18.30
CA ALA A 115 19.52 -6.63 -19.56
C ALA A 115 18.11 -6.96 -20.11
N ASN A 116 17.11 -7.18 -19.25
CA ASN A 116 15.77 -7.60 -19.68
C ASN A 116 14.73 -6.48 -19.58
N PHE A 117 15.00 -5.39 -18.85
CA PHE A 117 14.08 -4.27 -18.68
C PHE A 117 13.66 -3.65 -20.02
N ILE A 118 14.61 -3.47 -20.94
CA ILE A 118 14.38 -2.92 -22.28
C ILE A 118 13.49 -3.86 -23.11
N HIS A 119 13.65 -5.18 -22.94
CA HIS A 119 12.87 -6.19 -23.66
C HIS A 119 11.42 -6.23 -23.17
N VAL A 120 11.17 -6.06 -21.87
CA VAL A 120 9.80 -5.94 -21.32
C VAL A 120 9.14 -4.65 -21.78
N GLY A 121 9.86 -3.53 -21.81
CA GLY A 121 9.34 -2.30 -22.42
C GLY A 121 8.91 -2.51 -23.88
N GLY A 122 9.75 -3.19 -24.66
CA GLY A 122 9.43 -3.57 -26.04
C GLY A 122 8.23 -4.51 -26.16
N ASN A 123 8.10 -5.51 -25.28
CA ASN A 123 6.98 -6.44 -25.27
C ASN A 123 5.67 -5.79 -24.83
N MET A 124 5.72 -4.81 -23.92
CA MET A 124 4.54 -4.03 -23.52
C MET A 124 4.06 -3.11 -24.66
N VAL A 125 4.99 -2.51 -25.41
CA VAL A 125 4.66 -1.70 -26.60
C VAL A 125 4.06 -2.57 -27.70
N LYS A 126 4.67 -3.73 -27.98
CA LYS A 126 4.15 -4.69 -28.96
C LYS A 126 2.80 -5.25 -28.55
N PHE A 127 2.60 -5.58 -27.27
CA PHE A 127 1.30 -5.99 -26.74
C PHE A 127 0.25 -4.88 -26.91
N TRP A 128 0.65 -3.61 -26.78
CA TRP A 128 -0.22 -2.46 -27.03
C TRP A 128 -0.60 -2.34 -28.51
N GLU A 129 0.34 -2.57 -29.41
CA GLU A 129 0.10 -2.62 -30.86
C GLU A 129 -0.79 -3.81 -31.25
N GLU A 130 -0.53 -5.00 -30.69
CA GLU A 130 -1.33 -6.22 -30.90
C GLU A 130 -2.77 -6.07 -30.38
N LEU A 131 -2.96 -5.44 -29.22
CA LEU A 131 -4.29 -5.07 -28.70
C LEU A 131 -4.99 -4.04 -29.61
N GLY A 132 -4.24 -3.09 -30.16
CA GLY A 132 -4.75 -2.12 -31.12
C GLY A 132 -5.18 -2.75 -32.44
N GLU A 133 -4.50 -3.81 -32.88
CA GLU A 133 -4.71 -4.46 -34.17
C GLU A 133 -5.77 -5.58 -34.14
N GLN A 134 -5.81 -6.41 -33.09
CA GLN A 134 -6.72 -7.57 -33.04
C GLN A 134 -8.14 -7.24 -32.53
N ARG A 135 -8.32 -6.18 -31.74
CA ARG A 135 -9.62 -5.85 -31.10
C ARG A 135 -9.84 -4.34 -31.00
N ALA A 136 -9.65 -3.63 -32.11
CA ALA A 136 -9.78 -2.17 -32.17
C ALA A 136 -11.12 -1.64 -31.60
N ILE A 137 -12.23 -2.39 -31.68
CA ILE A 137 -13.53 -1.96 -31.13
C ILE A 137 -13.61 -2.26 -29.62
N ASP A 138 -13.27 -3.48 -29.17
CA ASP A 138 -13.34 -3.84 -27.75
C ASP A 138 -12.30 -3.09 -26.90
N VAL A 139 -11.11 -2.83 -27.43
CA VAL A 139 -10.07 -2.06 -26.76
C VAL A 139 -10.43 -0.58 -26.72
N LYS A 140 -11.00 -0.01 -27.80
CA LYS A 140 -11.49 1.38 -27.76
C LYS A 140 -12.67 1.54 -26.80
N VAL A 141 -13.57 0.56 -26.72
CA VAL A 141 -14.67 0.55 -25.75
C VAL A 141 -14.15 0.36 -24.33
N ALA A 142 -13.19 -0.53 -24.10
CA ALA A 142 -12.58 -0.73 -22.78
C ALA A 142 -11.78 0.49 -22.32
N VAL A 143 -11.02 1.13 -23.21
CA VAL A 143 -10.28 2.37 -22.93
C VAL A 143 -11.23 3.53 -22.72
N ALA A 144 -12.29 3.66 -23.53
CA ALA A 144 -13.33 4.68 -23.32
C ALA A 144 -14.10 4.45 -22.01
N ALA A 145 -14.44 3.19 -21.67
CA ALA A 145 -15.08 2.82 -20.42
C ALA A 145 -14.16 3.08 -19.22
N LEU A 146 -12.87 2.77 -19.33
CA LEU A 146 -11.88 3.06 -18.30
C LEU A 146 -11.67 4.58 -18.15
N PHE A 147 -11.66 5.33 -19.25
CA PHE A 147 -11.57 6.78 -19.25
C PHE A 147 -12.82 7.42 -18.63
N VAL A 148 -14.01 6.94 -18.97
CA VAL A 148 -15.29 7.35 -18.35
C VAL A 148 -15.33 6.97 -16.88
N TYR A 149 -14.84 5.80 -16.50
CA TYR A 149 -14.75 5.34 -15.12
C TYR A 149 -13.77 6.19 -14.30
N VAL A 150 -12.61 6.55 -14.87
CA VAL A 150 -11.65 7.47 -14.26
C VAL A 150 -12.23 8.89 -14.17
N LEU A 151 -12.93 9.38 -15.20
CA LEU A 151 -13.66 10.64 -15.16
C LEU A 151 -14.76 10.64 -14.09
N ALA A 152 -15.49 9.53 -13.95
CA ALA A 152 -16.52 9.38 -12.92
C ALA A 152 -15.89 9.39 -11.53
N ILE A 153 -14.76 8.71 -11.32
CA ILE A 153 -14.00 8.76 -10.05
C ILE A 153 -13.49 10.18 -9.78
N LEU A 154 -13.01 10.91 -10.78
CA LEU A 154 -12.54 12.29 -10.63
C LEU A 154 -13.67 13.27 -10.37
N VAL A 155 -14.84 13.09 -11.00
CA VAL A 155 -16.04 13.90 -10.78
C VAL A 155 -16.63 13.60 -9.40
N VAL A 156 -16.79 12.33 -9.02
CA VAL A 156 -17.27 11.93 -7.69
C VAL A 156 -16.28 12.37 -6.61
N GLY A 157 -14.97 12.21 -6.83
CA GLY A 157 -13.92 12.73 -5.96
C GLY A 157 -13.91 14.26 -5.87
N GLY A 158 -14.19 14.96 -6.97
CA GLY A 158 -14.31 16.41 -7.02
C GLY A 158 -15.57 16.95 -6.32
N TYR A 159 -16.71 16.27 -6.49
CA TYR A 159 -17.96 16.58 -5.78
C TYR A 159 -17.81 16.35 -4.27
N PHE A 160 -17.11 15.29 -3.86
CA PHE A 160 -16.84 15.00 -2.44
C PHE A 160 -15.85 16.00 -1.82
N PHE A 161 -14.88 16.50 -2.59
CA PHE A 161 -13.98 17.59 -2.18
C PHE A 161 -14.73 18.93 -2.01
N HIS A 162 -15.71 19.21 -2.88
CA HIS A 162 -16.53 20.42 -2.76
C HIS A 162 -17.52 20.35 -1.58
N SER A 163 -18.12 19.19 -1.30
CA SER A 163 -19.03 19.04 -0.14
C SER A 163 -18.30 19.09 1.21
N SER A 164 -17.04 18.67 1.27
CA SER A 164 -16.25 18.71 2.51
C SER A 164 -15.68 20.11 2.85
N GLN A 165 -15.64 21.04 1.89
CA GLN A 165 -15.35 22.46 2.13
C GLN A 165 -16.58 23.22 2.68
N MET A 166 -17.80 22.87 2.31
CA MET A 166 -19.03 23.50 2.83
C MET A 166 -19.41 23.09 4.26
N VAL A 167 -18.91 21.96 4.77
CA VAL A 167 -19.16 21.52 6.16
C VAL A 167 -18.15 22.14 7.15
N ARG A 168 -17.08 22.79 6.66
CA ARG A 168 -16.06 23.46 7.49
C ARG A 168 -16.11 24.99 7.43
N ALA A 169 -17.13 25.58 6.81
CA ALA A 169 -17.43 27.01 6.83
C ALA A 169 -18.68 27.28 7.68
#